data_AF-A0A4Y7ILF8-F1
#
_entry.id   AF-A0A4Y7ILF8-F1
#
_cell.length_a   1.000
_cell.length_b   1.000
_cell.length_c   1.000
_cell.angle_alpha   90.00
_cell.angle_beta   90.00
_cell.angle_gamma   90.00
#
_symmetry.space_group_name_H-M   'P 1'
#
loop_
_entity.id
_entity.type
_entity.pdbx_description
1 polymer ?
#
loop_
_entity_poly.entity_id
_entity_poly.type
_entity_poly.pdbx_seq_one_letter_code
_entity_poly.pdbx_strand_id
1 'polypeptide(L)'
;MDGDKNESVSKKQEYERAIQRANDAEKNFLESLKSRYEQEFTERATIGSGAYAQVRKCTHKLDGQDYAVKRIRFVGSKDLIIPEIQALSRLQHPGIVKYFTSLVEFDDIEQKDFRIIKFGELLNDEKVACYFDLCELDQPSSIPMSIYIQMELCNRLGQGLYTAAKVDIYSLGILLLELLSECTFTWDRFDKIKEFVDHGIIPEVVDQRYRELIVLLTSTDPTKRPWAAEIQEIFNKMEGGACCAPQEQ
;
A
#
# COMPACT_ATOMS: atom_id res chain seq x y z
N MET A 1 -29.62 -18.73 -60.59
CA MET A 1 -28.85 -17.51 -60.22
C MET A 1 -28.62 -17.44 -58.71
N ASP A 2 -28.71 -18.57 -57.99
CA ASP A 2 -28.75 -18.60 -56.52
C ASP A 2 -27.42 -18.96 -55.84
N GLY A 3 -26.42 -19.41 -56.60
CA GLY A 3 -25.09 -19.74 -56.07
C GLY A 3 -24.30 -18.51 -55.58
N ASP A 4 -24.47 -17.37 -56.26
CA ASP A 4 -23.69 -16.15 -56.03
C ASP A 4 -24.10 -15.42 -54.73
N LYS A 5 -25.38 -15.56 -54.32
CA LYS A 5 -25.90 -15.03 -53.06
C LYS A 5 -25.43 -15.84 -51.86
N ASN A 6 -25.19 -17.14 -52.02
CA ASN A 6 -24.75 -17.99 -50.92
C ASN A 6 -23.24 -17.85 -50.64
N GLU A 7 -22.45 -17.65 -51.70
CA GLU A 7 -21.01 -17.39 -51.60
C GLU A 7 -20.70 -16.01 -50.98
N SER A 8 -21.48 -14.98 -51.34
CA SER A 8 -21.34 -13.62 -50.77
C SER A 8 -21.72 -13.56 -49.28
N VAL A 9 -22.73 -14.32 -48.85
CA VAL A 9 -23.08 -14.47 -47.42
C VAL A 9 -21.97 -15.18 -46.65
N SER A 10 -21.35 -16.22 -47.22
CA SER A 10 -20.21 -16.92 -46.60
C SER A 10 -18.99 -16.02 -46.42
N LYS A 11 -18.62 -15.25 -47.45
CA LYS A 11 -17.49 -14.30 -47.39
C LYS A 11 -17.71 -13.20 -46.34
N LYS A 12 -18.95 -12.70 -46.20
CA LYS A 12 -19.29 -11.69 -45.18
C LYS A 12 -19.14 -12.25 -43.76
N GLN A 13 -19.60 -13.46 -43.51
CA GLN A 13 -19.46 -14.11 -42.20
C GLN A 13 -18.00 -14.39 -41.84
N GLU A 14 -17.19 -14.79 -42.82
CA GLU A 14 -15.76 -15.00 -42.63
C GLU A 14 -15.02 -13.69 -42.28
N TYR A 15 -15.39 -12.61 -42.95
CA TYR A 15 -14.88 -11.26 -42.66
C TYR A 15 -15.23 -10.79 -41.24
N GLU A 16 -16.48 -10.97 -40.80
CA GLU A 16 -16.92 -10.63 -39.44
C GLU A 16 -16.15 -11.43 -38.37
N ARG A 17 -15.89 -12.72 -38.62
CA ARG A 17 -15.08 -13.56 -37.71
C ARG A 17 -13.61 -13.13 -37.67
N ALA A 18 -13.04 -12.73 -38.81
CA ALA A 18 -11.67 -12.24 -38.88
C ALA A 18 -11.50 -10.94 -38.07
N ILE A 19 -12.46 -10.02 -38.16
CA ILE A 19 -12.48 -8.80 -37.33
C ILE A 19 -12.55 -9.15 -35.84
N GLN A 20 -13.44 -10.05 -35.44
CA GLN A 20 -13.56 -10.42 -34.03
C GLN A 20 -12.26 -11.00 -33.47
N ARG A 21 -11.60 -11.89 -34.24
CA ARG A 21 -10.29 -12.43 -33.85
C ARG A 21 -9.21 -11.37 -33.70
N ALA A 22 -9.20 -10.38 -34.60
CA ALA A 22 -8.27 -9.25 -34.51
C ALA A 22 -8.53 -8.43 -33.24
N ASN A 23 -9.79 -8.13 -32.93
CA ASN A 23 -10.18 -7.41 -31.71
C ASN A 23 -9.80 -8.18 -30.44
N ASP A 24 -10.03 -9.49 -30.41
CA ASP A 24 -9.68 -10.33 -29.26
C ASP A 24 -8.16 -10.43 -29.08
N ALA A 25 -7.40 -10.53 -30.17
CA ALA A 25 -5.94 -10.53 -30.14
C ALA A 25 -5.37 -9.17 -29.66
N GLU A 26 -5.92 -8.06 -30.15
CA GLU A 26 -5.57 -6.72 -29.70
C GLU A 26 -5.86 -6.56 -28.21
N LYS A 27 -7.04 -6.97 -27.75
CA LYS A 27 -7.42 -6.93 -26.33
C LYS A 27 -6.46 -7.75 -25.46
N ASN A 28 -6.15 -8.98 -25.86
CA ASN A 28 -5.22 -9.85 -25.12
C ASN A 28 -3.82 -9.25 -25.06
N PHE A 29 -3.37 -8.64 -26.15
CA PHE A 29 -2.09 -7.94 -26.19
C PHE A 29 -2.10 -6.71 -25.27
N LEU A 30 -3.14 -5.87 -25.33
CA LEU A 30 -3.27 -4.73 -24.41
C LEU A 30 -3.34 -5.15 -22.95
N GLU A 31 -3.96 -6.29 -22.64
CA GLU A 31 -3.96 -6.88 -21.30
C GLU A 31 -2.58 -7.37 -20.86
N SER A 32 -1.76 -7.92 -21.77
CA SER A 32 -0.39 -8.34 -21.44
C SER A 32 0.57 -7.17 -21.19
N LEU A 33 0.23 -5.97 -21.68
CA LEU A 33 0.97 -4.73 -21.41
C LEU A 33 0.63 -4.05 -20.10
N LYS A 34 -0.45 -4.48 -19.44
CA LYS A 34 -0.83 -3.94 -18.14
C LYS A 34 0.18 -4.34 -17.08
N SER A 35 0.41 -3.44 -16.12
CA SER A 35 1.21 -3.79 -14.95
C SER A 35 0.54 -4.91 -14.16
N ARG A 36 1.29 -5.67 -13.36
CA ARG A 36 0.71 -6.73 -12.53
C ARG A 36 -0.30 -6.14 -11.54
N TYR A 37 -0.07 -4.94 -11.01
CA TYR A 37 -1.07 -4.23 -10.21
C TYR A 37 -2.38 -4.02 -10.99
N GLU A 38 -2.32 -3.55 -12.23
CA GLU A 38 -3.50 -3.36 -13.08
C GLU A 38 -4.16 -4.69 -13.51
N GLN A 39 -3.40 -5.78 -13.55
CA GLN A 39 -3.91 -7.11 -13.82
C GLN A 39 -4.66 -7.67 -12.60
N GLU A 40 -4.15 -7.47 -11.38
CA GLU A 40 -4.71 -8.03 -10.14
C GLU A 40 -5.81 -7.17 -9.51
N PHE A 41 -5.79 -5.84 -9.70
CA PHE A 41 -6.68 -4.91 -9.00
C PHE A 41 -7.52 -4.06 -9.94
N THR A 42 -8.68 -3.62 -9.44
CA THR A 42 -9.52 -2.59 -10.05
C THR A 42 -9.66 -1.43 -9.08
N GLU A 43 -9.09 -0.28 -9.41
CA GLU A 43 -9.20 0.93 -8.57
C GLU A 43 -10.65 1.43 -8.50
N ARG A 44 -11.08 1.80 -7.30
CA ARG A 44 -12.42 2.34 -7.04
C ARG A 44 -12.40 3.80 -6.61
N ALA A 45 -11.50 4.16 -5.70
CA ALA A 45 -11.42 5.52 -5.17
C ALA A 45 -10.05 5.82 -4.55
N THR A 46 -9.63 7.08 -4.54
CA THR A 46 -8.53 7.54 -3.68
C THR A 46 -9.05 7.68 -2.25
N ILE A 47 -8.39 7.03 -1.30
CA ILE A 47 -8.75 7.10 0.13
C ILE A 47 -7.68 7.80 0.97
N GLY A 48 -6.50 8.03 0.41
CA GLY A 48 -5.45 8.86 1.02
C GLY A 48 -4.39 9.29 0.00
N SER A 49 -3.77 10.44 0.23
CA SER A 49 -2.70 10.98 -0.61
C SER A 49 -1.68 11.73 0.25
N GLY A 50 -0.41 11.49 0.02
CA GLY A 50 0.72 12.22 0.59
C GLY A 50 1.80 12.48 -0.47
N ALA A 51 2.90 13.11 -0.07
CA ALA A 51 3.98 13.51 -0.99
C ALA A 51 4.58 12.34 -1.77
N TYR A 52 4.75 11.18 -1.12
CA TYR A 52 5.44 10.01 -1.68
C TYR A 52 4.53 8.78 -1.81
N ALA A 53 3.30 8.86 -1.29
CA ALA A 53 2.40 7.72 -1.22
C ALA A 53 0.97 8.09 -1.61
N GLN A 54 0.30 7.18 -2.33
CA GLN A 54 -1.14 7.23 -2.56
C GLN A 54 -1.78 5.95 -2.04
N VAL A 55 -2.93 6.09 -1.40
CA VAL A 55 -3.73 4.96 -0.95
C VAL A 55 -5.03 4.93 -1.75
N ARG A 56 -5.25 3.82 -2.44
CA ARG A 56 -6.42 3.58 -3.27
C ARG A 56 -7.27 2.49 -2.64
N LYS A 57 -8.59 2.67 -2.65
CA LYS A 57 -9.54 1.57 -2.48
C LYS A 57 -9.57 0.78 -3.79
N CYS A 58 -9.28 -0.51 -3.73
CA CYS A 58 -9.23 -1.38 -4.89
C CYS A 58 -10.04 -2.66 -4.63
N THR A 59 -10.70 -3.18 -5.66
CA THR A 59 -11.26 -4.53 -5.64
C THR A 59 -10.24 -5.48 -6.25
N HIS A 60 -9.83 -6.53 -5.53
CA HIS A 60 -8.95 -7.55 -6.09
C HIS A 60 -9.78 -8.48 -6.98
N LYS A 61 -9.29 -8.76 -8.20
CA LYS A 61 -10.11 -9.36 -9.25
C LYS A 61 -10.41 -10.84 -9.04
N LEU A 62 -9.54 -11.57 -8.34
CA LEU A 62 -9.71 -13.01 -8.14
C LEU A 62 -10.67 -13.36 -6.99
N ASP A 63 -10.62 -12.62 -5.88
CA ASP A 63 -11.46 -12.89 -4.71
C ASP A 63 -12.69 -11.94 -4.60
N GLY A 64 -12.72 -10.87 -5.40
CA GLY A 64 -13.78 -9.88 -5.43
C GLY A 64 -13.85 -9.00 -4.19
N GLN A 65 -12.86 -9.05 -3.29
CA GLN A 65 -12.88 -8.31 -2.04
C GLN A 65 -12.26 -6.91 -2.20
N ASP A 66 -12.72 -5.98 -1.36
CA ASP A 66 -12.21 -4.61 -1.31
C ASP A 66 -11.02 -4.50 -0.34
N TYR A 67 -9.94 -3.88 -0.82
CA TYR A 67 -8.70 -3.66 -0.09
C TYR A 67 -8.27 -2.20 -0.17
N ALA A 68 -7.42 -1.79 0.76
CA ALA A 68 -6.62 -0.58 0.63
C ALA A 68 -5.28 -0.96 0.00
N VAL A 69 -4.92 -0.35 -1.13
CA VAL A 69 -3.60 -0.53 -1.74
C VAL A 69 -2.82 0.77 -1.61
N LYS A 70 -1.71 0.73 -0.86
CA LYS A 70 -0.78 1.84 -0.71
C LYS A 70 0.32 1.73 -1.76
N ARG A 71 0.36 2.69 -2.68
CA ARG A 71 1.44 2.88 -3.66
C ARG A 71 2.48 3.84 -3.08
N ILE A 72 3.74 3.44 -3.00
CA ILE A 72 4.87 4.27 -2.55
C ILE A 72 5.87 4.38 -3.70
N ARG A 73 6.14 5.61 -4.15
CA ARG A 73 7.15 5.87 -5.18
C ARG A 73 8.51 6.11 -4.53
N PHE A 74 9.56 5.52 -5.09
CA PHE A 74 10.92 5.71 -4.62
C PHE A 74 11.92 5.60 -5.78
N VAL A 75 13.11 6.14 -5.55
CA VAL A 75 14.27 6.06 -6.45
C VAL A 75 15.41 5.49 -5.62
N GLY A 76 16.16 4.53 -6.15
CA GLY A 76 17.26 3.85 -5.45
C GLY A 76 17.01 2.37 -5.20
N SER A 77 17.81 1.74 -4.33
CA SER A 77 17.72 0.30 -4.07
C SER A 77 16.46 -0.09 -3.31
N LYS A 78 15.87 -1.25 -3.66
CA LYS A 78 14.81 -1.90 -2.89
C LYS A 78 15.27 -2.29 -1.48
N ASP A 79 16.56 -2.35 -1.21
CA ASP A 79 17.08 -2.69 0.12
C ASP A 79 16.73 -1.63 1.19
N LEU A 80 16.43 -0.39 0.76
CA LEU A 80 16.08 0.70 1.68
C LEU A 80 14.70 0.55 2.30
N ILE A 81 13.80 -0.16 1.63
CA ILE A 81 12.37 -0.27 1.98
C ILE A 81 11.97 -1.71 2.37
N ILE A 82 12.76 -2.71 1.99
CA ILE A 82 12.56 -4.12 2.39
C ILE A 82 12.43 -4.28 3.92
N PRO A 83 13.28 -3.66 4.76
CA PRO A 83 13.15 -3.79 6.22
C PRO A 83 11.77 -3.33 6.74
N GLU A 84 11.24 -2.23 6.21
CA GLU A 84 9.92 -1.71 6.62
C GLU A 84 8.77 -2.64 6.18
N ILE A 85 8.86 -3.20 4.97
CA ILE A 85 7.86 -4.18 4.47
C ILE A 85 7.92 -5.47 5.29
N GLN A 86 9.12 -5.96 5.59
CA GLN A 86 9.31 -7.17 6.40
C GLN A 86 8.78 -6.97 7.81
N ALA A 87 9.04 -5.81 8.41
CA ALA A 87 8.47 -5.42 9.69
C ALA A 87 6.93 -5.46 9.64
N LEU A 88 6.33 -4.77 8.67
CA LEU A 88 4.88 -4.72 8.50
C LEU A 88 4.26 -6.11 8.32
N SER A 89 4.90 -7.00 7.55
CA SER A 89 4.39 -8.36 7.29
C SER A 89 4.28 -9.24 8.55
N ARG A 90 5.06 -8.92 9.59
CA ARG A 90 5.14 -9.68 10.85
C ARG A 90 4.23 -9.13 11.96
N LEU A 91 3.57 -8.00 11.73
CA LEU A 91 2.64 -7.38 12.67
C LEU A 91 1.22 -7.92 12.42
N GLN A 92 0.71 -8.73 13.35
CA GLN A 92 -0.63 -9.28 13.30
C GLN A 92 -1.34 -9.02 14.62
N HIS A 93 -2.13 -7.95 14.68
CA HIS A 93 -2.82 -7.56 15.90
C HIS A 93 -4.15 -6.86 15.57
N PRO A 94 -5.24 -7.03 16.34
CA PRO A 94 -6.54 -6.41 16.07
C PRO A 94 -6.52 -4.87 16.00
N GLY A 95 -5.53 -4.23 16.61
CA GLY A 95 -5.31 -2.78 16.56
C GLY A 95 -4.46 -2.30 15.38
N ILE A 96 -3.89 -3.21 14.59
CA ILE A 96 -2.99 -2.92 13.46
C ILE A 96 -3.68 -3.39 12.18
N VAL A 97 -3.68 -2.51 11.17
CA VAL A 97 -4.26 -2.85 9.87
C VAL A 97 -3.51 -4.03 9.26
N LYS A 98 -4.24 -5.09 8.92
CA LYS A 98 -3.63 -6.32 8.42
C LYS A 98 -2.93 -6.11 7.08
N TYR A 99 -1.67 -6.54 7.01
CA TYR A 99 -0.91 -6.71 5.78
C TYR A 99 -1.30 -8.03 5.08
N PHE A 100 -1.44 -8.00 3.75
CA PHE A 100 -1.67 -9.20 2.95
C PHE A 100 -0.47 -9.57 2.09
N THR A 101 -0.02 -8.65 1.24
CA THR A 101 1.08 -8.87 0.31
C THR A 101 1.62 -7.54 -0.20
N SER A 102 2.74 -7.59 -0.90
CA SER A 102 3.32 -6.45 -1.59
C SER A 102 3.90 -6.84 -2.94
N LEU A 103 3.86 -5.89 -3.86
CA LEU A 103 4.39 -6.00 -5.22
C LEU A 103 5.33 -4.82 -5.47
N VAL A 104 6.40 -5.06 -6.21
CA VAL A 104 7.28 -3.99 -6.68
C VAL A 104 7.26 -3.95 -8.20
N GLU A 105 6.99 -2.77 -8.75
CA GLU A 105 6.99 -2.51 -10.19
C GLU A 105 7.89 -1.32 -10.50
N PHE A 106 8.41 -1.26 -11.71
CA PHE A 106 9.02 -0.04 -12.23
C PHE A 106 7.90 0.95 -12.56
N ASP A 107 8.08 2.21 -12.20
CA ASP A 107 7.17 3.24 -12.68
C ASP A 107 7.43 3.43 -14.18
N ASP A 108 6.36 3.48 -14.95
CA ASP A 108 6.46 3.89 -16.34
C ASP A 108 7.08 5.29 -16.42
N ILE A 109 8.30 5.36 -16.96
CA ILE A 109 8.87 6.62 -17.45
C ILE A 109 7.85 7.15 -18.46
N GLU A 110 7.27 8.32 -18.18
CA GLU A 110 6.01 8.80 -18.73
C GLU A 110 5.62 8.20 -20.10
N GLN A 111 4.62 7.31 -20.03
CA GLN A 111 3.95 6.55 -21.08
C GLN A 111 3.28 7.39 -22.21
N LYS A 112 3.74 8.62 -22.50
CA LYS A 112 3.14 9.48 -23.54
C LYS A 112 3.62 9.19 -24.95
N ASP A 113 4.84 8.66 -25.15
CA ASP A 113 5.39 8.44 -26.49
C ASP A 113 5.36 6.98 -26.97
N PHE A 114 5.21 6.00 -26.06
CA PHE A 114 5.26 4.58 -26.41
C PHE A 114 3.99 4.03 -27.10
N ARG A 115 2.83 4.67 -26.91
CA ARG A 115 1.59 4.25 -27.59
C ARG A 115 1.63 4.53 -29.10
N ILE A 116 2.43 5.51 -29.54
CA ILE A 116 2.56 5.88 -30.95
C ILE A 116 3.49 4.90 -31.68
N ILE A 117 4.54 4.41 -31.01
CA ILE A 117 5.54 3.52 -31.64
C ILE A 117 4.95 2.14 -31.94
N LYS A 118 4.12 1.58 -31.04
CA LYS A 118 3.50 0.25 -31.25
C LYS A 118 2.48 0.18 -32.38
N PHE A 119 1.80 1.28 -32.72
CA PHE A 119 0.89 1.32 -33.87
C PHE A 119 1.63 1.46 -35.20
N GLY A 120 2.87 2.00 -35.19
CA GLY A 120 3.70 2.15 -36.39
C GLY A 120 4.48 0.89 -36.79
N GLU A 121 4.97 0.12 -35.81
CA GLU A 121 5.88 -1.03 -36.05
C GLU A 121 5.19 -2.35 -36.40
N LEU A 122 3.86 -2.47 -36.29
CA LEU A 122 3.13 -3.65 -36.80
C LEU A 122 2.99 -3.64 -38.33
N LEU A 123 3.43 -2.59 -39.00
CA LEU A 123 3.63 -2.57 -40.45
C LEU A 123 5.06 -3.03 -40.75
N ASN A 124 5.23 -4.36 -40.81
CA ASN A 124 6.35 -5.09 -41.42
C ASN A 124 7.76 -4.51 -41.18
N ASP A 125 8.46 -4.97 -40.14
CA ASP A 125 9.83 -5.47 -40.25
C ASP A 125 10.34 -6.03 -38.92
N GLU A 126 11.22 -7.01 -39.00
CA GLU A 126 11.87 -7.72 -37.90
C GLU A 126 12.51 -6.76 -36.88
N LYS A 127 11.78 -6.35 -35.81
CA LYS A 127 12.37 -5.67 -34.64
C LYS A 127 11.39 -5.49 -33.46
N VAL A 128 10.72 -6.55 -32.99
CA VAL A 128 10.09 -6.49 -31.65
C VAL A 128 11.17 -6.74 -30.60
N ALA A 129 12.01 -5.74 -30.39
CA ALA A 129 12.95 -5.72 -29.29
C ALA A 129 13.04 -4.31 -28.74
N CYS A 130 11.97 -3.89 -28.06
CA CYS A 130 12.01 -2.80 -27.10
C CYS A 130 11.53 -3.34 -25.73
N TYR A 131 12.19 -4.42 -25.32
CA TYR A 131 12.58 -4.63 -23.92
C TYR A 131 14.12 -4.53 -23.87
N PHE A 132 14.68 -3.58 -24.64
CA PHE A 132 16.11 -3.34 -24.74
C PHE A 132 16.50 -2.26 -23.71
N ASP A 133 17.42 -2.67 -22.84
CA ASP A 133 18.32 -1.84 -22.05
C ASP A 133 17.79 -0.80 -21.06
N LEU A 134 17.21 -1.31 -19.96
CA LEU A 134 17.43 -0.66 -18.66
C LEU A 134 18.73 -1.11 -17.97
N CYS A 135 19.49 -2.04 -18.58
CA CYS A 135 20.76 -2.51 -18.04
C CYS A 135 21.98 -1.71 -18.54
N GLU A 136 21.92 -1.06 -19.72
CA GLU A 136 22.99 -0.17 -20.22
C GLU A 136 22.88 1.30 -19.76
N LEU A 137 21.88 1.67 -18.95
CA LEU A 137 21.91 2.93 -18.24
C LEU A 137 22.83 2.79 -17.03
N ASP A 138 23.99 3.43 -17.11
CA ASP A 138 25.12 3.41 -16.17
C ASP A 138 24.80 3.81 -14.71
N GLN A 139 23.53 3.93 -14.30
CA GLN A 139 23.07 4.07 -12.91
C GLN A 139 21.65 3.48 -12.70
N PRO A 140 21.51 2.17 -12.42
CA PRO A 140 20.22 1.55 -12.07
C PRO A 140 19.57 2.15 -10.81
N SER A 141 20.33 2.93 -10.02
CA SER A 141 19.87 3.67 -8.85
C SER A 141 18.92 4.84 -9.16
N SER A 142 18.74 5.22 -10.43
CA SER A 142 17.95 6.40 -10.83
C SER A 142 16.58 6.06 -11.42
N ILE A 143 16.23 4.77 -11.56
CA ILE A 143 14.96 4.36 -12.15
C ILE A 143 13.85 4.46 -11.09
N PRO A 144 12.80 5.28 -11.32
CA PRO A 144 11.68 5.36 -10.41
C PRO A 144 10.94 4.02 -10.33
N MET A 145 10.62 3.60 -9.12
CA MET A 145 9.89 2.38 -8.82
C MET A 145 8.71 2.68 -7.91
N SER A 146 7.69 1.83 -7.99
CA SER A 146 6.58 1.81 -7.05
C SER A 146 6.51 0.49 -6.30
N ILE A 147 6.27 0.57 -4.99
CA ILE A 147 5.75 -0.57 -4.22
C ILE A 147 4.26 -0.40 -4.05
N TYR A 148 3.52 -1.47 -4.26
CA TYR A 148 2.12 -1.60 -3.91
C TYR A 148 2.01 -2.51 -2.69
N ILE A 149 1.41 -2.03 -1.62
CA ILE A 149 1.17 -2.79 -0.39
C ILE A 149 -0.34 -3.00 -0.25
N GLN A 150 -0.78 -4.26 -0.32
CA GLN A 150 -2.18 -4.63 -0.11
C GLN A 150 -2.45 -4.75 1.40
N MET A 151 -3.40 -3.95 1.86
CA MET A 151 -3.81 -3.85 3.26
C MET A 151 -5.31 -4.03 3.41
N GLU A 152 -5.73 -4.43 4.61
CA GLU A 152 -7.15 -4.45 4.98
C GLU A 152 -7.79 -3.08 4.81
N LEU A 153 -8.97 -3.06 4.18
CA LEU A 153 -9.78 -1.86 4.10
C LEU A 153 -10.61 -1.70 5.37
N CYS A 154 -10.31 -0.70 6.19
CA CYS A 154 -11.15 -0.32 7.32
C CYS A 154 -12.49 0.24 6.81
N ASN A 155 -13.56 -0.57 6.87
CA ASN A 155 -14.87 -0.29 6.26
C ASN A 155 -15.49 1.04 6.71
N ARG A 156 -15.88 1.93 5.80
CA ARG A 156 -16.68 3.14 6.09
C ARG A 156 -18.19 2.89 5.90
N LEU A 157 -18.79 2.10 6.77
CA LEU A 157 -20.26 2.01 6.90
C LEU A 157 -20.63 2.14 8.39
N GLY A 158 -21.16 3.30 8.78
CA GLY A 158 -21.87 3.58 10.05
C GLY A 158 -21.08 3.49 11.36
N GLN A 159 -20.44 2.36 11.64
CA GLN A 159 -19.62 2.10 12.84
C GLN A 159 -18.12 2.17 12.55
N GLY A 160 -17.70 1.99 11.30
CA GLY A 160 -16.27 1.90 10.99
C GLY A 160 -15.49 3.23 10.99
N LEU A 161 -16.15 4.39 11.01
CA LEU A 161 -15.48 5.66 11.28
C LEU A 161 -15.01 5.74 12.75
N TYR A 162 -15.82 5.20 13.67
CA TYR A 162 -15.46 5.07 15.09
C TYR A 162 -14.29 4.11 15.24
N THR A 163 -14.34 2.94 14.60
CA THR A 163 -13.26 1.96 14.68
C THR A 163 -11.97 2.49 14.04
N ALA A 164 -12.04 3.17 12.90
CA ALA A 164 -10.89 3.80 12.26
C ALA A 164 -10.26 4.88 13.15
N ALA A 165 -11.07 5.77 13.73
CA ALA A 165 -10.57 6.77 14.68
C ALA A 165 -9.87 6.10 15.88
N LYS A 166 -10.39 4.98 16.39
CA LYS A 166 -9.74 4.23 17.47
C LYS A 166 -8.48 3.47 17.01
N VAL A 167 -8.39 3.07 15.75
CA VAL A 167 -7.16 2.51 15.14
C VAL A 167 -6.06 3.59 15.07
N ASP A 168 -6.41 4.84 14.78
CA ASP A 168 -5.46 5.96 14.82
C ASP A 168 -4.94 6.20 16.25
N ILE A 169 -5.81 6.08 17.27
CA ILE A 169 -5.42 6.16 18.69
C ILE A 169 -4.46 5.02 19.07
N TYR A 170 -4.69 3.80 18.56
CA TYR A 170 -3.75 2.68 18.73
C TYR A 170 -2.39 3.00 18.10
N SER A 171 -2.40 3.51 16.88
CA SER A 171 -1.18 3.91 16.15
C SER A 171 -0.41 5.00 16.88
N LEU A 172 -1.11 5.95 17.51
CA LEU A 172 -0.50 6.96 18.37
C LEU A 172 0.17 6.34 19.61
N GLY A 173 -0.42 5.31 20.22
CA GLY A 173 0.20 4.61 21.34
C GLY A 173 1.49 3.87 20.95
N ILE A 174 1.52 3.24 19.77
CA ILE A 174 2.74 2.63 19.22
C ILE A 174 3.78 3.71 18.90
N LEU A 175 3.38 4.85 18.34
CA LEU A 175 4.27 5.97 18.08
C LEU A 175 4.86 6.54 19.38
N LEU A 176 4.05 6.66 20.43
CA LEU A 176 4.50 7.12 21.75
C LEU A 176 5.51 6.14 22.36
N LEU A 177 5.24 4.84 22.29
CA LEU A 177 6.19 3.80 22.70
C LEU A 177 7.52 3.94 21.95
N GLU A 178 7.45 4.13 20.64
CA GLU A 178 8.64 4.29 19.80
C GLU A 178 9.44 5.54 20.17
N LEU A 179 8.78 6.70 20.30
CA LEU A 179 9.43 7.96 20.66
C LEU A 179 10.13 7.91 22.02
N LEU A 180 9.57 7.14 22.96
CA LEU A 180 10.12 6.97 24.31
C LEU A 180 11.09 5.79 24.43
N SER A 181 11.16 4.93 23.41
CA SER A 181 12.12 3.85 23.34
C SER A 181 13.41 4.39 22.74
N GLU A 182 14.43 4.64 23.56
CA GLU A 182 15.77 4.94 23.04
C GLU A 182 16.22 3.80 22.10
N CYS A 183 16.28 4.06 20.79
CA CYS A 183 16.70 3.08 19.80
C CYS A 183 17.92 3.61 19.06
N THR A 184 19.03 2.87 19.16
CA THR A 184 20.28 3.19 18.46
C THR A 184 20.23 2.77 16.99
N PHE A 185 19.49 1.71 16.65
CA PHE A 185 19.35 1.20 15.29
C PHE A 185 17.88 0.90 14.91
N THR A 186 17.60 0.89 13.61
CA THR A 186 16.26 0.63 13.04
C THR A 186 15.74 -0.77 13.32
N TRP A 187 16.61 -1.78 13.42
CA TRP A 187 16.21 -3.15 13.75
C TRP A 187 15.72 -3.28 15.20
N ASP A 188 16.40 -2.61 16.15
CA ASP A 188 16.01 -2.58 17.57
C ASP A 188 14.60 -2.01 17.76
N ARG A 189 14.21 -1.05 16.91
CA ARG A 189 12.87 -0.46 16.91
C ARG A 189 11.79 -1.49 16.58
N PHE A 190 12.01 -2.35 15.59
CA PHE A 190 11.03 -3.36 15.21
C PHE A 190 10.85 -4.40 16.32
N ASP A 191 11.94 -4.93 16.86
CA ASP A 191 11.87 -5.98 17.87
C ASP A 191 11.15 -5.50 19.13
N LYS A 192 11.41 -4.26 19.56
CA LYS A 192 10.71 -3.63 20.70
C LYS A 192 9.21 -3.45 20.44
N ILE A 193 8.83 -2.95 19.27
CA ILE A 193 7.40 -2.80 18.92
C ILE A 193 6.74 -4.18 18.85
N LYS A 194 7.41 -5.17 18.28
CA LYS A 194 6.87 -6.53 18.18
C LYS A 194 6.71 -7.17 19.56
N GLU A 195 7.71 -7.06 20.43
CA GLU A 195 7.65 -7.58 21.80
C GLU A 195 6.50 -6.94 22.59
N PHE A 196 6.29 -5.63 22.40
CA PHE A 196 5.13 -4.95 22.97
C PHE A 196 3.80 -5.46 22.38
N VAL A 197 3.69 -5.54 21.06
CA VAL A 197 2.44 -5.95 20.39
C VAL A 197 2.06 -7.40 20.71
N ASP A 198 3.05 -8.31 20.77
CA ASP A 198 2.81 -9.74 20.99
C ASP A 198 2.68 -10.10 22.49
N HIS A 199 3.40 -9.40 23.37
CA HIS A 199 3.53 -9.78 24.79
C HIS A 199 3.19 -8.67 25.79
N GLY A 200 2.92 -7.44 25.33
CA GLY A 200 2.64 -6.30 26.20
C GLY A 200 3.87 -5.76 26.95
N ILE A 201 5.08 -6.15 26.53
CA ILE A 201 6.33 -5.76 27.20
C ILE A 201 6.75 -4.37 26.74
N ILE A 202 6.85 -3.43 27.68
CA ILE A 202 7.34 -2.06 27.43
C ILE A 202 8.79 -1.96 27.90
N PRO A 203 9.74 -1.48 27.06
CA PRO A 203 11.16 -1.36 27.41
C PRO A 203 11.39 -0.59 28.70
N GLU A 204 12.31 -1.04 29.57
CA GLU A 204 12.58 -0.45 30.89
C GLU A 204 12.88 1.06 30.86
N VAL A 205 13.54 1.52 29.79
CA VAL A 205 13.86 2.93 29.55
C VAL A 205 12.64 3.86 29.49
N VAL A 206 11.46 3.33 29.15
CA VAL A 206 10.23 4.12 29.11
C VAL A 206 9.80 4.46 30.53
N ASP A 207 9.76 5.76 30.84
CA ASP A 207 9.32 6.31 32.11
C ASP A 207 7.93 5.77 32.51
N GLN A 208 7.82 5.37 33.77
CA GLN A 208 6.61 4.79 34.36
C GLN A 208 5.35 5.63 34.08
N ARG A 209 5.49 6.97 34.05
CA ARG A 209 4.40 7.92 33.79
C ARG A 209 3.71 7.67 32.45
N TYR A 210 4.45 7.28 31.42
CA TYR A 210 3.90 7.08 30.08
C TYR A 210 3.46 5.65 29.80
N ARG A 211 3.85 4.67 30.64
CA ARG A 211 3.49 3.26 30.45
C ARG A 211 1.98 3.04 30.49
N GLU A 212 1.31 3.65 31.46
CA GLU A 212 -0.15 3.56 31.60
C GLU A 212 -0.87 4.16 30.39
N LEU A 213 -0.37 5.31 29.90
CA LEU A 213 -0.90 5.93 28.69
C LEU A 213 -0.69 5.04 27.46
N ILE A 214 0.50 4.46 27.28
CA ILE A 214 0.80 3.55 26.17
C ILE A 214 -0.17 2.37 26.18
N VAL A 215 -0.35 1.70 27.32
CA VAL A 215 -1.29 0.56 27.46
C VAL A 215 -2.72 0.99 27.18
N LEU A 216 -3.14 2.17 27.64
CA LEU A 216 -4.48 2.70 27.42
C LEU A 216 -4.74 2.98 25.92
N LEU A 217 -3.81 3.66 25.24
CA LEU A 217 -3.93 3.99 23.82
C LEU A 217 -3.90 2.73 22.94
N THR A 218 -3.15 1.71 23.33
CA THR A 218 -2.95 0.46 22.57
C THR A 218 -3.86 -0.69 23.04
N SER A 219 -4.93 -0.40 23.78
CA SER A 219 -5.86 -1.44 24.24
C SER A 219 -6.40 -2.27 23.07
N THR A 220 -6.46 -3.60 23.21
CA THR A 220 -7.04 -4.50 22.19
C THR A 220 -8.52 -4.20 21.94
N ASP A 221 -9.23 -3.71 22.95
CA ASP A 221 -10.61 -3.25 22.87
C ASP A 221 -10.66 -1.76 22.47
N PRO A 222 -11.15 -1.41 21.26
CA PRO A 222 -11.22 -0.03 20.79
C PRO A 222 -12.07 0.87 21.68
N THR A 223 -13.01 0.31 22.45
CA THR A 223 -13.90 1.09 23.33
C THR A 223 -13.20 1.64 24.56
N LYS A 224 -12.11 1.01 24.98
CA LYS A 224 -11.30 1.42 26.14
C LYS A 224 -10.32 2.53 25.81
N ARG A 225 -9.95 2.68 24.54
CA ARG A 225 -9.05 3.75 24.10
C ARG A 225 -9.77 5.10 24.25
N PRO A 226 -9.10 6.20 24.61
CA PRO A 226 -9.71 7.53 24.67
C PRO A 226 -10.04 8.07 23.27
N TRP A 227 -10.76 9.20 23.19
CA TRP A 227 -10.82 10.03 21.99
C TRP A 227 -9.62 10.97 21.93
N ALA A 228 -9.24 11.41 20.73
CA ALA A 228 -8.09 12.30 20.54
C ALA A 228 -8.15 13.57 21.41
N ALA A 229 -9.35 14.14 21.61
CA ALA A 229 -9.56 15.31 22.44
C ALA A 229 -9.26 15.06 23.93
N GLU A 230 -9.47 13.83 24.43
CA GLU A 230 -9.25 13.48 25.83
C GLU A 230 -7.76 13.22 26.14
N ILE A 231 -6.96 12.88 25.13
CA ILE A 231 -5.53 12.57 25.32
C ILE A 231 -4.78 13.77 25.90
N GLN A 232 -5.11 14.98 25.47
CA GLN A 232 -4.47 16.19 25.98
C GLN A 232 -4.77 16.42 27.46
N GLU A 233 -5.99 16.13 27.91
CA GLU A 233 -6.34 16.21 29.33
C GLU A 233 -5.62 15.16 30.17
N ILE A 234 -5.51 13.92 29.64
CA ILE A 234 -4.76 12.85 30.30
C ILE A 234 -3.29 13.26 30.43
N PHE A 235 -2.70 13.77 29.36
CA PHE A 235 -1.32 14.26 29.36
C PHE A 235 -1.09 15.37 30.39
N ASN A 236 -1.98 16.38 30.42
CA ASN A 236 -1.89 17.49 31.37
C ASN A 236 -2.06 17.03 32.83
N LYS A 237 -2.90 16.02 33.10
CA LYS A 237 -3.05 15.44 34.45
C LYS A 237 -1.80 14.69 34.90
N MET A 238 -1.12 13.99 33.98
CA MET A 238 0.14 13.29 34.28
C MET A 238 1.27 14.27 34.59
N GLU A 239 1.37 15.37 33.84
CA GLU A 239 2.39 16.42 34.07
C GLU A 239 2.04 17.30 35.28
N GLY A 240 0.75 17.57 35.51
CA GLY A 240 0.27 18.38 36.64
C GLY A 240 0.40 17.70 38.02
N GLY A 241 0.65 16.39 38.06
CA GLY A 241 0.95 15.65 39.29
C GLY A 241 2.38 15.84 39.82
N ALA A 242 3.28 16.49 39.05
CA ALA A 242 4.68 16.67 39.41
C ALA A 242 5.00 18.03 40.10
N CYS A 243 3.99 18.87 40.36
CA CYS A 243 4.18 20.15 41.05
C CYS A 243 3.60 20.10 42.48
N CYS A 244 4.43 19.74 43.46
CA CYS A 244 4.56 20.41 44.76
C CYS A 244 5.45 19.62 45.73
N ALA A 245 6.72 19.98 45.81
CA ALA A 245 7.41 20.10 47.10
C ALA A 245 8.37 21.29 46.99
N PRO A 246 8.13 22.41 47.69
CA PRO A 246 9.19 23.37 47.92
C PRO A 246 10.23 22.69 48.82
N GLN A 247 11.47 22.59 48.34
CA GLN A 247 12.61 22.31 49.21
C GLN A 247 12.82 23.56 50.08
N GLU A 248 12.17 23.58 51.24
CA GLU A 248 12.65 24.34 52.38
C GLU A 248 13.63 23.45 53.16
N GLN A 249 14.93 23.74 53.02
CA GLN A 249 15.90 23.85 54.12
C GLN A 249 17.24 24.36 53.59
#